data_AF-A0A7V9AUZ3-F1
#
_entry.id   AF-A0A7V9AUZ3-F1
#
_cell.length_a   1.000
_cell.length_b   1.000
_cell.length_c   1.000
_cell.angle_alpha   90.00
_cell.angle_beta   90.00
_cell.angle_gamma   90.00
#
_symmetry.space_group_name_H-M   'P 1'
#
loop_
_entity.id
_entity.type
_entity.pdbx_description
1 polymer ?
#
loop_
_entity_poly.entity_id
_entity_poly.type
_entity_poly.pdbx_seq_one_letter_code
_entity_poly.pdbx_strand_id
1 'polypeptide(L)'
;MPRPLFLTIAFLSLLGPLQTPDFAFLQPWFEVTREERAKLVQRGVVVRGLPASNKQISVIAACAVAISPDAFVARIRAAGDVKRTESPAGRFDDPPVIANLAGLSLDEGDLDRLRRCRRGDCRLNLADHEIAAVQQALASPAPGDSTKAQGSFRAVVLDRVRRYLSHGLGGLPEYHDRREPVRPAAIFSDIVQQTPYLKTHVPGIASYLERFPFGRTEGAESFLL
;
A
#
# COMPACT_ATOMS: atom_id res chain seq x y z
N MET A 1 -36.48 58.10 -38.28
CA MET A 1 -36.85 56.73 -37.86
C MET A 1 -35.64 56.08 -37.19
N PRO A 2 -35.79 55.57 -35.95
CA PRO A 2 -34.69 55.04 -35.14
C PRO A 2 -34.41 53.57 -35.49
N ARG A 3 -33.14 53.13 -35.42
CA ARG A 3 -32.81 51.71 -35.27
C ARG A 3 -31.62 51.54 -34.30
N PRO A 4 -31.63 50.48 -33.48
CA PRO A 4 -31.07 50.50 -32.14
C PRO A 4 -29.59 50.14 -32.09
N LEU A 5 -28.88 50.77 -31.15
CA LEU A 5 -27.56 50.38 -30.71
C LEU A 5 -27.69 49.11 -29.86
N PHE A 6 -27.34 47.94 -30.41
CA PHE A 6 -27.23 46.71 -29.62
C PHE A 6 -25.90 46.74 -28.86
N LEU A 7 -25.99 46.97 -27.55
CA LEU A 7 -24.91 46.82 -26.58
C LEU A 7 -24.75 45.32 -26.29
N THR A 8 -23.76 44.68 -26.91
CA THR A 8 -23.38 43.30 -26.56
C THR A 8 -22.54 43.35 -25.28
N ILE A 9 -23.20 43.18 -24.13
CA ILE A 9 -22.51 42.91 -22.86
C ILE A 9 -22.03 41.45 -22.92
N ALA A 10 -20.76 41.27 -23.27
CA ALA A 10 -20.10 39.99 -23.07
C ALA A 10 -19.94 39.78 -21.56
N PHE A 11 -20.77 38.91 -20.99
CA PHE A 11 -20.50 38.29 -19.69
C PHE A 11 -19.24 37.41 -19.86
N LEU A 12 -18.06 38.01 -19.69
CA LEU A 12 -16.88 37.22 -19.37
C LEU A 12 -17.09 36.73 -17.95
N SER A 13 -17.71 35.56 -17.83
CA SER A 13 -17.70 34.77 -16.61
C SER A 13 -16.27 34.72 -16.10
N LEU A 14 -16.05 35.29 -14.92
CA LEU A 14 -14.86 35.09 -14.09
C LEU A 14 -14.80 33.61 -13.70
N LEU A 15 -14.40 32.77 -14.65
CA LEU A 15 -13.59 31.61 -14.33
C LEU A 15 -12.27 32.20 -13.87
N GLY A 16 -12.11 32.34 -12.55
CA GLY A 16 -10.78 32.58 -11.98
C GLY A 16 -9.79 31.61 -12.62
N PRO A 17 -8.54 32.02 -12.87
CA PRO A 17 -7.58 31.16 -13.55
C PRO A 17 -7.55 29.83 -12.81
N LEU A 18 -7.75 28.72 -13.52
CA LEU A 18 -7.35 27.41 -13.03
C LEU A 18 -5.91 27.62 -12.57
N GLN A 19 -5.65 27.58 -11.26
CA GLN A 19 -4.29 27.65 -10.74
C GLN A 19 -3.51 26.62 -11.54
N THR A 20 -2.52 27.07 -12.30
CA THR A 20 -1.58 26.13 -12.93
C THR A 20 -1.09 25.23 -11.82
N PRO A 21 -1.27 23.90 -11.93
CA PRO A 21 -0.90 23.03 -10.86
C PRO A 21 0.58 23.29 -10.55
N ASP A 22 0.84 23.71 -9.31
CA ASP A 22 2.21 23.92 -8.88
C ASP A 22 2.82 22.55 -8.60
N PHE A 23 3.71 22.13 -9.48
CA PHE A 23 4.45 20.89 -9.34
C PHE A 23 5.77 21.08 -8.57
N ALA A 24 6.00 22.24 -7.95
CA ALA A 24 7.20 22.50 -7.16
C ALA A 24 7.36 21.50 -6.00
N PHE A 25 6.26 20.98 -5.43
CA PHE A 25 6.35 19.94 -4.41
C PHE A 25 7.00 18.65 -4.92
N LEU A 26 6.93 18.37 -6.22
CA LEU A 26 7.56 17.19 -6.82
C LEU A 26 9.07 17.39 -7.06
N GLN A 27 9.57 18.62 -6.96
CA GLN A 27 10.99 18.93 -7.15
C GLN A 27 11.82 18.70 -5.88
N PRO A 28 13.11 18.31 -5.99
CA PRO A 28 13.85 18.00 -7.22
C PRO A 28 13.61 16.56 -7.74
N TRP A 29 12.77 15.78 -7.07
CA TRP A 29 12.61 14.33 -7.26
C TRP A 29 12.03 13.95 -8.62
N PHE A 30 11.18 14.82 -9.14
CA PHE A 30 10.46 14.62 -10.38
C PHE A 30 10.31 15.95 -11.10
N GLU A 31 11.21 16.18 -12.05
CA GLU A 31 11.08 17.28 -12.98
C GLU A 31 9.96 17.02 -13.98
N VAL A 32 8.81 17.68 -13.73
CA VAL A 32 7.68 17.70 -14.67
C VAL A 32 8.07 18.56 -15.86
N THR A 33 8.36 17.90 -16.99
CA THR A 33 8.67 18.57 -18.26
C THR A 33 7.48 19.38 -18.74
N ARG A 34 7.71 20.29 -19.69
CA ARG A 34 6.62 21.10 -20.27
C ARG A 34 5.54 20.22 -20.93
N GLU A 35 5.96 19.15 -21.61
CA GLU A 35 5.07 18.19 -22.26
C GLU A 35 4.21 17.43 -21.24
N GLU A 36 4.84 16.89 -20.19
CA GLU A 36 4.13 16.21 -19.11
C GLU A 36 3.15 17.15 -18.40
N ARG A 37 3.53 18.42 -18.23
CA ARG A 37 2.67 19.44 -17.63
C ARG A 37 1.44 19.69 -18.50
N ALA A 38 1.62 19.82 -19.82
CA ALA A 38 0.50 19.93 -20.76
C ALA A 38 -0.41 18.70 -20.72
N LYS A 39 0.19 17.50 -20.66
CA LYS A 39 -0.54 16.23 -20.53
C LYS A 39 -1.37 16.17 -19.24
N LEU A 40 -0.80 16.57 -18.11
CA LEU A 40 -1.49 16.60 -16.81
C LEU A 40 -2.62 17.63 -16.79
N VAL A 41 -2.44 18.81 -17.39
CA VAL A 41 -3.51 19.81 -17.56
C VAL A 41 -4.68 19.24 -18.36
N GLN A 42 -4.39 18.43 -19.37
CA GLN A 42 -5.40 17.69 -20.16
C GLN A 42 -5.92 16.42 -19.45
N ARG A 43 -5.61 16.24 -18.15
CA ARG A 43 -6.00 15.07 -17.33
C ARG A 43 -5.47 13.74 -17.85
N GLY A 44 -4.40 13.76 -18.65
CA GLY A 44 -3.67 12.57 -19.02
C GLY A 44 -2.84 12.01 -17.86
N VAL A 45 -2.31 10.80 -18.07
CA VAL A 45 -1.45 10.11 -17.10
C VAL A 45 0.01 10.21 -17.53
N VAL A 46 0.88 10.59 -16.61
CA VAL A 46 2.33 10.56 -16.77
C VAL A 46 2.87 9.42 -15.91
N VAL A 47 3.76 8.58 -16.46
CA VAL A 47 4.40 7.48 -15.75
C VAL A 47 5.90 7.54 -16.03
N ARG A 48 6.73 7.41 -14.98
CA ARG A 48 8.19 7.41 -15.11
C ARG A 48 8.81 6.38 -14.18
N GLY A 49 9.81 5.65 -14.68
CA GLY A 49 10.69 4.85 -13.84
C GLY A 49 11.64 5.75 -13.04
N LEU A 50 11.82 5.44 -11.76
CA LEU A 50 12.78 6.11 -10.89
C LEU A 50 13.98 5.19 -10.66
N PRO A 51 15.14 5.73 -10.26
CA PRO A 51 16.24 4.92 -9.78
C PRO A 51 15.75 3.95 -8.68
N ALA A 52 16.18 2.70 -8.76
CA ALA A 52 15.84 1.66 -7.81
C ALA A 52 17.09 0.84 -7.51
N SER A 53 17.23 0.34 -6.28
CA SER A 53 18.28 -0.60 -5.93
C SER A 53 17.97 -2.01 -6.43
N ASN A 54 18.95 -2.92 -6.29
CA ASN A 54 18.78 -4.34 -6.65
C ASN A 54 17.51 -4.94 -6.05
N LYS A 55 16.75 -5.67 -6.88
CA LYS A 55 15.48 -6.35 -6.54
C LYS A 55 14.31 -5.41 -6.23
N GLN A 56 14.41 -4.12 -6.55
CA GLN A 56 13.31 -3.16 -6.43
C GLN A 56 12.92 -2.59 -7.80
N ILE A 57 11.67 -2.17 -7.92
CA ILE A 57 11.15 -1.41 -9.05
C ILE A 57 10.55 -0.14 -8.47
N SER A 58 10.99 1.01 -8.96
CA SER A 58 10.47 2.31 -8.52
C SER A 58 9.84 3.02 -9.70
N VAL A 59 8.58 3.43 -9.55
CA VAL A 59 7.79 4.09 -10.59
C VAL A 59 6.96 5.20 -9.93
N ILE A 60 6.90 6.36 -10.58
CA ILE A 60 5.95 7.41 -10.24
C ILE A 60 4.91 7.52 -11.34
N ALA A 61 3.64 7.64 -10.93
CA ALA A 61 2.52 7.94 -11.81
C ALA A 61 1.81 9.19 -11.31
N ALA A 62 1.49 10.11 -12.21
CA ALA A 62 0.78 11.35 -11.91
C ALA A 62 -0.41 11.51 -12.86
N CYS A 63 -1.54 11.93 -12.31
CA CYS A 63 -2.72 12.33 -13.06
C CYS A 63 -3.43 13.48 -12.33
N ALA A 64 -4.06 14.38 -13.09
CA ALA A 64 -4.89 15.42 -12.50
C ALA A 64 -6.31 14.89 -12.25
N VAL A 65 -6.83 15.12 -11.05
CA VAL A 65 -8.21 14.78 -10.66
C VAL A 65 -9.05 16.04 -10.48
N ALA A 66 -10.31 16.00 -10.92
CA ALA A 66 -11.21 17.14 -10.92
C ALA A 66 -11.97 17.30 -9.58
N ILE A 67 -11.25 17.30 -8.46
CA ILE A 67 -11.81 17.46 -7.12
C ILE A 67 -10.86 18.24 -6.22
N SER A 68 -11.38 18.93 -5.22
CA SER A 68 -10.54 19.61 -4.22
C SER A 68 -9.80 18.59 -3.34
N PRO A 69 -8.66 18.98 -2.72
CA PRO A 69 -7.97 18.13 -1.75
C PRO A 69 -8.89 17.62 -0.62
N ASP A 70 -9.72 18.49 -0.04
CA ASP A 70 -10.64 18.09 1.03
C ASP A 70 -11.70 17.10 0.55
N ALA A 71 -12.24 17.31 -0.66
CA ALA A 71 -13.17 16.36 -1.26
C ALA A 71 -12.51 15.02 -1.62
N PHE A 72 -11.21 15.03 -1.96
CA PHE A 72 -10.42 13.81 -2.15
C PHE A 72 -10.29 13.04 -0.84
N VAL A 73 -9.83 13.70 0.22
CA VAL A 73 -9.66 13.08 1.54
C VAL A 73 -10.99 12.57 2.09
N ALA A 74 -12.05 13.39 2.02
CA ALA A 74 -13.39 12.99 2.43
C ALA A 74 -13.88 11.77 1.64
N ARG A 75 -13.57 11.69 0.33
CA ARG A 75 -13.92 10.53 -0.49
C ARG A 75 -13.12 9.29 -0.14
N ILE A 76 -11.82 9.39 0.16
CA ILE A 76 -11.03 8.25 0.65
C ILE A 76 -11.58 7.72 1.98
N ARG A 77 -11.94 8.63 2.91
CA ARG A 77 -12.58 8.28 4.19
C ARG A 77 -13.95 7.63 3.99
N ALA A 78 -14.80 8.24 3.18
CA ALA A 78 -16.17 7.79 2.93
C ALA A 78 -16.25 6.52 2.07
N ALA A 79 -15.27 6.31 1.18
CA ALA A 79 -15.17 5.11 0.37
C ALA A 79 -14.95 3.85 1.21
N GLY A 80 -14.75 3.97 2.53
CA GLY A 80 -14.77 2.86 3.47
C GLY A 80 -13.89 1.72 2.98
N ASP A 81 -12.58 1.90 3.12
CA ASP A 81 -11.56 0.95 2.67
C ASP A 81 -11.59 0.75 1.15
N VAL A 82 -10.89 1.63 0.44
CA VAL A 82 -10.49 1.38 -0.96
C VAL A 82 -9.79 0.00 -1.00
N LYS A 83 -10.51 -1.00 -1.53
CA LYS A 83 -10.16 -2.42 -1.78
C LYS A 83 -10.55 -3.47 -0.72
N ARG A 84 -11.85 -3.56 -0.35
CA ARG A 84 -12.42 -4.87 0.05
C ARG A 84 -12.34 -5.93 -1.07
N THR A 85 -12.14 -5.54 -2.32
CA THR A 85 -12.13 -6.45 -3.47
C THR A 85 -10.79 -7.15 -3.73
N GLU A 86 -9.70 -6.77 -3.05
CA GLU A 86 -8.36 -7.34 -3.32
C GLU A 86 -7.74 -8.05 -2.11
N SER A 87 -8.14 -7.74 -0.88
CA SER A 87 -7.71 -8.48 0.31
C SER A 87 -8.79 -9.49 0.73
N PRO A 88 -8.49 -10.80 0.76
CA PRO A 88 -9.40 -11.82 1.29
C PRO A 88 -9.72 -11.65 2.79
N ALA A 89 -8.92 -10.88 3.53
CA ALA A 89 -9.12 -10.59 4.95
C ALA A 89 -10.03 -9.36 5.18
N GLY A 90 -10.07 -8.42 4.25
CA GLY A 90 -10.71 -7.13 4.48
C GLY A 90 -10.11 -6.39 5.70
N ARG A 91 -10.85 -5.42 6.23
CA ARG A 91 -10.37 -4.64 7.38
C ARG A 91 -10.33 -5.47 8.66
N PHE A 92 -9.23 -5.34 9.40
CA PHE A 92 -9.11 -5.94 10.73
C PHE A 92 -9.88 -5.15 11.79
N ASP A 93 -10.42 -5.88 12.76
CA ASP A 93 -10.93 -5.30 14.00
C ASP A 93 -9.78 -4.74 14.86
N ASP A 94 -10.12 -3.88 15.81
CA ASP A 94 -9.21 -3.40 16.85
C ASP A 94 -9.77 -3.80 18.23
N PRO A 95 -9.23 -4.85 18.89
CA PRO A 95 -8.05 -5.64 18.49
C PRO A 95 -8.34 -6.69 17.39
N PRO A 96 -7.31 -7.14 16.63
CA PRO A 96 -7.48 -8.09 15.55
C PRO A 96 -7.83 -9.50 16.05
N VAL A 97 -8.79 -10.13 15.36
CA VAL A 97 -9.31 -11.46 15.66
C VAL A 97 -9.20 -12.40 14.46
N ILE A 98 -9.23 -13.72 14.72
CA ILE A 98 -9.12 -14.72 13.66
C ILE A 98 -10.26 -14.65 12.65
N ALA A 99 -11.43 -14.14 13.06
CA ALA A 99 -12.60 -13.97 12.19
C ALA A 99 -12.35 -12.96 11.06
N ASN A 100 -11.42 -12.00 11.23
CA ASN A 100 -10.98 -11.12 10.13
C ASN A 100 -10.37 -11.92 8.97
N LEU A 101 -9.82 -13.11 9.24
CA LEU A 101 -9.13 -13.94 8.25
C LEU A 101 -10.01 -15.04 7.66
N ALA A 102 -11.34 -14.99 7.85
CA ALA A 102 -12.25 -16.03 7.38
C ALA A 102 -12.22 -16.24 5.86
N GLY A 103 -12.04 -15.16 5.09
CA GLY A 103 -11.93 -15.21 3.63
C GLY A 103 -10.53 -15.57 3.11
N LEU A 104 -9.50 -15.54 3.96
CA LEU A 104 -8.15 -15.93 3.57
C LEU A 104 -8.04 -17.46 3.46
N SER A 105 -7.62 -17.96 2.31
CA SER A 105 -7.39 -19.38 2.08
C SER A 105 -6.19 -19.62 1.18
N LEU A 106 -5.45 -20.69 1.47
CA LEU A 106 -4.46 -21.30 0.58
C LEU A 106 -5.18 -22.10 -0.50
N ASP A 107 -4.80 -21.95 -1.76
CA ASP A 107 -5.29 -22.84 -2.81
C ASP A 107 -4.59 -24.21 -2.77
N GLU A 108 -5.01 -25.16 -3.61
CA GLU A 108 -4.36 -26.48 -3.65
C GLU A 108 -2.87 -26.41 -4.03
N GLY A 109 -2.50 -25.46 -4.90
CA GLY A 109 -1.11 -25.24 -5.30
C GLY A 109 -0.25 -24.75 -4.14
N ASP A 110 -0.78 -23.88 -3.30
CA ASP A 110 -0.13 -23.41 -2.07
C ASP A 110 0.02 -24.55 -1.06
N LEU A 111 -1.02 -25.35 -0.85
CA LEU A 111 -0.96 -26.52 0.04
C LEU A 111 0.09 -27.53 -0.43
N ASP A 112 0.18 -27.78 -1.73
CA ASP A 112 1.20 -28.64 -2.32
C ASP A 112 2.62 -28.10 -2.18
N ARG A 113 2.79 -26.78 -2.32
CA ARG A 113 4.07 -26.11 -2.06
C ARG A 113 4.45 -26.26 -0.60
N LEU A 114 3.52 -26.06 0.33
CA LEU A 114 3.77 -26.21 1.78
C LEU A 114 4.16 -27.63 2.15
N ARG A 115 3.55 -28.66 1.55
CA ARG A 115 3.94 -30.07 1.78
C ARG A 115 5.40 -30.35 1.41
N ARG A 116 5.90 -29.69 0.35
CA ARG A 116 7.28 -29.87 -0.14
C ARG A 116 8.26 -28.80 0.35
N CYS A 117 7.74 -27.78 1.02
CA CYS A 117 8.48 -26.59 1.43
C CYS A 117 9.64 -26.96 2.36
N ARG A 118 10.79 -26.37 2.10
CA ARG A 118 11.97 -26.43 2.96
C ARG A 118 12.55 -25.05 3.12
N ARG A 119 13.34 -24.87 4.18
CA ARG A 119 14.17 -23.67 4.32
C ARG A 119 14.97 -23.45 3.03
N GLY A 120 14.86 -22.25 2.48
CA GLY A 120 15.53 -21.87 1.25
C GLY A 120 14.81 -22.23 -0.05
N ASP A 121 13.70 -22.98 0.02
CA ASP A 121 12.89 -23.42 -1.13
C ASP A 121 11.43 -23.70 -0.71
N CYS A 122 10.71 -22.63 -0.37
CA CYS A 122 9.29 -22.66 0.01
C CYS A 122 8.40 -21.88 -0.96
N ARG A 123 8.94 -20.80 -1.56
CA ARG A 123 8.22 -19.86 -2.44
C ARG A 123 6.95 -19.25 -1.80
N LEU A 124 6.85 -19.29 -0.48
CA LEU A 124 5.82 -18.66 0.33
C LEU A 124 6.53 -17.89 1.43
N ASN A 125 6.26 -16.60 1.56
CA ASN A 125 6.95 -15.65 2.45
C ASN A 125 6.76 -16.00 3.94
N LEU A 126 7.39 -17.08 4.40
CA LEU A 126 7.25 -17.70 5.72
C LEU A 126 8.61 -17.89 6.38
N ALA A 127 8.64 -17.78 7.70
CA ALA A 127 9.75 -18.09 8.56
C ALA A 127 9.77 -19.59 8.93
N ASP A 128 10.90 -20.10 9.42
CA ASP A 128 11.05 -21.55 9.70
C ASP A 128 9.98 -22.10 10.65
N HIS A 129 9.66 -21.35 11.73
CA HIS A 129 8.67 -21.78 12.70
C HIS A 129 7.23 -21.77 12.14
N GLU A 130 6.94 -20.89 11.18
CA GLU A 130 5.64 -20.80 10.54
C GLU A 130 5.46 -21.92 9.51
N ILE A 131 6.53 -22.22 8.75
CA ILE A 131 6.58 -23.39 7.86
C ILE A 131 6.29 -24.66 8.66
N ALA A 132 7.00 -24.85 9.78
CA ALA A 132 6.83 -26.02 10.64
C ALA A 132 5.41 -26.15 11.19
N ALA A 133 4.79 -25.04 11.63
CA ALA A 133 3.43 -25.04 12.15
C ALA A 133 2.40 -25.49 11.10
N VAL A 134 2.48 -24.94 9.88
CA VAL A 134 1.54 -25.30 8.81
C VAL A 134 1.78 -26.73 8.30
N GLN A 135 3.04 -27.17 8.20
CA GLN A 135 3.37 -28.54 7.83
C GLN A 135 2.90 -29.57 8.87
N GLN A 136 3.00 -29.25 10.15
CA GLN A 136 2.47 -30.10 11.21
C GLN A 136 0.94 -30.25 11.10
N ALA A 137 0.23 -29.18 10.72
CA ALA A 137 -1.20 -29.24 10.46
C ALA A 137 -1.56 -30.10 9.24
N LEU A 138 -0.68 -30.12 8.21
CA LEU A 138 -0.82 -30.94 7.00
C LEU A 138 -0.51 -32.42 7.21
N ALA A 139 0.31 -32.78 8.22
CA ALA A 139 0.72 -34.15 8.49
C ALA A 139 -0.29 -34.95 9.33
N SER A 140 -1.34 -34.30 9.84
CA SER A 140 -2.41 -34.98 10.57
C SER A 140 -3.19 -35.86 9.58
N PRO A 141 -3.54 -37.13 9.88
CA PRO A 141 -4.20 -38.03 8.93
C PRO A 141 -5.74 -37.96 8.99
N ALA A 142 -6.31 -36.80 9.28
CA ALA A 142 -7.74 -36.70 9.56
C ALA A 142 -8.54 -36.35 8.29
N PRO A 143 -9.81 -36.75 8.16
CA PRO A 143 -10.66 -36.18 7.12
C PRO A 143 -10.67 -34.64 7.24
N GLY A 144 -10.26 -33.93 6.19
CA GLY A 144 -10.23 -32.46 6.17
C GLY A 144 -8.88 -31.79 6.48
N ASP A 145 -7.74 -32.45 6.19
CA ASP A 145 -6.38 -31.94 6.40
C ASP A 145 -6.13 -30.51 5.90
N SER A 146 -6.78 -30.13 4.79
CA SER A 146 -6.73 -28.76 4.29
C SER A 146 -7.29 -27.75 5.31
N THR A 147 -8.36 -28.07 6.03
CA THR A 147 -8.99 -27.17 7.01
C THR A 147 -8.07 -26.83 8.17
N LYS A 148 -7.31 -27.81 8.67
CA LYS A 148 -6.30 -27.58 9.72
C LYS A 148 -5.17 -26.70 9.20
N ALA A 149 -4.68 -26.97 8.00
CA ALA A 149 -3.66 -26.15 7.35
C ALA A 149 -4.13 -24.71 7.12
N GLN A 150 -5.37 -24.51 6.67
CA GLN A 150 -6.00 -23.18 6.55
C GLN A 150 -6.02 -22.47 7.91
N GLY A 151 -6.48 -23.15 8.96
CA GLY A 151 -6.53 -22.60 10.31
C GLY A 151 -5.13 -22.21 10.83
N SER A 152 -4.14 -23.08 10.64
CA SER A 152 -2.75 -22.81 11.01
C SER A 152 -2.18 -21.61 10.25
N PHE A 153 -2.46 -21.49 8.96
CA PHE A 153 -2.00 -20.36 8.15
C PHE A 153 -2.63 -19.04 8.60
N ARG A 154 -3.94 -19.03 8.87
CA ARG A 154 -4.62 -17.85 9.42
C ARG A 154 -4.05 -17.47 10.79
N ALA A 155 -3.72 -18.44 11.63
CA ALA A 155 -3.08 -18.18 12.92
C ALA A 155 -1.71 -17.51 12.76
N VAL A 156 -0.89 -17.95 11.78
CA VAL A 156 0.38 -17.31 11.43
C VAL A 156 0.16 -15.85 11.01
N VAL A 157 -0.80 -15.56 10.14
CA VAL A 157 -1.09 -14.19 9.69
C VAL A 157 -1.57 -13.31 10.85
N LEU A 158 -2.45 -13.83 11.71
CA LEU A 158 -2.92 -13.10 12.88
C LEU A 158 -1.78 -12.76 13.86
N ASP A 159 -0.87 -13.71 14.10
CA ASP A 159 0.30 -13.48 14.95
C ASP A 159 1.20 -12.37 14.38
N ARG A 160 1.47 -12.40 13.07
CA ARG A 160 2.22 -11.32 12.39
C ARG A 160 1.56 -9.96 12.54
N VAL A 161 0.24 -9.88 12.36
CA VAL A 161 -0.51 -8.63 12.54
C VAL A 161 -0.37 -8.10 13.97
N ARG A 162 -0.52 -8.97 14.97
CA ARG A 162 -0.35 -8.60 16.39
C ARG A 162 1.07 -8.15 16.71
N ARG A 163 2.09 -8.83 16.16
CA ARG A 163 3.49 -8.42 16.31
C ARG A 163 3.77 -7.08 15.64
N TYR A 164 3.25 -6.85 14.45
CA TYR A 164 3.38 -5.58 13.74
C TYR A 164 2.74 -4.43 14.52
N LEU A 165 1.55 -4.64 15.09
CA LEU A 165 0.86 -3.64 15.91
C LEU A 165 1.57 -3.32 17.22
N SER A 166 2.38 -4.24 17.75
CA SER A 166 3.06 -4.08 19.05
C SER A 166 4.52 -3.64 18.93
N HIS A 167 5.23 -4.08 17.89
CA HIS A 167 6.67 -3.88 17.73
C HIS A 167 7.05 -3.29 16.36
N GLY A 168 6.06 -2.98 15.52
CA GLY A 168 6.30 -2.47 14.18
C GLY A 168 6.90 -3.51 13.26
N LEU A 169 7.63 -3.03 12.26
CA LEU A 169 8.36 -3.88 11.32
C LEU A 169 9.39 -4.78 12.03
N GLY A 170 9.95 -4.33 13.15
CA GLY A 170 10.89 -5.13 13.96
C GLY A 170 10.25 -6.36 14.60
N GLY A 171 8.92 -6.41 14.71
CA GLY A 171 8.18 -7.58 15.19
C GLY A 171 8.00 -8.68 14.14
N LEU A 172 8.23 -8.37 12.86
CA LEU A 172 8.03 -9.34 11.78
C LEU A 172 9.26 -10.25 11.62
N PRO A 173 9.06 -11.56 11.46
CA PRO A 173 10.17 -12.49 11.30
C PRO A 173 10.82 -12.35 9.91
N GLU A 174 12.06 -12.83 9.80
CA GLU A 174 12.70 -13.03 8.50
C GLU A 174 12.02 -14.18 7.75
N TYR A 175 11.85 -14.02 6.44
CA TYR A 175 11.33 -15.11 5.60
C TYR A 175 12.49 -15.96 5.12
N HIS A 176 12.34 -17.28 5.27
CA HIS A 176 13.32 -18.27 4.85
C HIS A 176 12.79 -19.10 3.68
N ASP A 177 12.01 -18.46 2.81
CA ASP A 177 11.32 -19.06 1.67
C ASP A 177 12.21 -19.31 0.45
N ARG A 178 13.39 -18.68 0.45
CA ARG A 178 14.40 -18.71 -0.61
C ARG A 178 15.81 -18.72 0.00
N ARG A 179 16.83 -19.06 -0.79
CA ARG A 179 18.21 -19.25 -0.30
C ARG A 179 18.75 -18.10 0.55
N GLU A 180 18.48 -16.87 0.14
CA GLU A 180 18.83 -15.67 0.90
C GLU A 180 17.62 -15.22 1.72
N PRO A 181 17.73 -15.17 3.07
CA PRO A 181 16.65 -14.67 3.91
C PRO A 181 16.16 -13.29 3.49
N VAL A 182 14.84 -13.11 3.48
CA VAL A 182 14.20 -11.82 3.23
C VAL A 182 13.92 -11.18 4.58
N ARG A 183 14.41 -9.96 4.77
CA ARG A 183 14.22 -9.19 6.01
C ARG A 183 13.23 -8.06 5.74
N PRO A 184 11.93 -8.22 6.07
CA PRO A 184 10.90 -7.24 5.69
C PRO A 184 11.20 -5.84 6.22
N ALA A 185 11.66 -5.75 7.48
CA ALA A 185 12.01 -4.49 8.11
C ALA A 185 13.15 -3.76 7.39
N ALA A 186 14.20 -4.48 7.00
CA ALA A 186 15.33 -3.88 6.28
C ALA A 186 14.90 -3.39 4.89
N ILE A 187 14.15 -4.21 4.14
CA ILE A 187 13.68 -3.84 2.80
C ILE A 187 12.77 -2.61 2.86
N PHE A 188 11.85 -2.57 3.82
CA PHE A 188 10.96 -1.42 3.96
C PHE A 188 11.73 -0.15 4.37
N SER A 189 12.66 -0.26 5.31
CA SER A 189 13.55 0.84 5.67
C SER A 189 14.31 1.36 4.46
N ASP A 190 14.86 0.48 3.62
CA ASP A 190 15.56 0.85 2.40
C ASP A 190 14.63 1.60 1.43
N ILE A 191 13.37 1.17 1.28
CA ILE A 191 12.38 1.87 0.44
C ILE A 191 12.12 3.29 0.97
N VAL A 192 11.89 3.45 2.28
CA VAL A 192 11.65 4.79 2.87
C VAL A 192 12.88 5.68 2.74
N GLN A 193 14.09 5.13 2.91
CA GLN A 193 15.35 5.85 2.71
C GLN A 193 15.55 6.26 1.25
N GLN A 194 15.14 5.43 0.29
CA GLN A 194 15.18 5.71 -1.14
C GLN A 194 14.01 6.59 -1.62
N THR A 195 13.17 7.09 -0.71
CA THR A 195 12.07 8.02 -1.01
C THR A 195 12.27 9.36 -0.29
N PRO A 196 13.26 10.18 -0.65
CA PRO A 196 13.63 11.30 0.18
C PRO A 196 12.69 12.51 0.01
N TYR A 197 11.75 12.46 -0.94
CA TYR A 197 10.55 13.30 -0.94
C TYR A 197 9.79 13.21 0.39
N LEU A 198 9.61 11.99 0.93
CA LEU A 198 8.90 11.80 2.20
C LEU A 198 9.63 12.51 3.34
N LYS A 199 10.96 12.40 3.38
CA LYS A 199 11.79 13.03 4.42
C LYS A 199 11.83 14.56 4.30
N THR A 200 11.72 15.08 3.08
CA THR A 200 11.82 16.54 2.81
C THR A 200 10.48 17.25 3.03
N HIS A 201 9.39 16.71 2.50
CA HIS A 201 8.10 17.43 2.47
C HIS A 201 7.10 16.94 3.53
N VAL A 202 7.21 15.68 3.97
CA VAL A 202 6.31 15.09 4.96
C VAL A 202 7.08 14.30 6.03
N PRO A 203 8.07 14.91 6.72
CA PRO A 203 8.97 14.21 7.64
C PRO A 203 8.24 13.46 8.75
N GLY A 204 7.08 13.96 9.20
CA GLY A 204 6.23 13.27 10.16
C GLY A 204 5.73 11.92 9.63
N ILE A 205 5.34 11.83 8.36
CA ILE A 205 4.91 10.57 7.73
C ILE A 205 6.10 9.63 7.53
N ALA A 206 7.25 10.12 7.06
CA ALA A 206 8.45 9.29 6.96
C ALA A 206 8.81 8.64 8.32
N SER A 207 8.79 9.46 9.37
CA SER A 207 9.07 9.02 10.73
C SER A 207 8.02 8.04 11.27
N TYR A 208 6.74 8.26 10.95
CA TYR A 208 5.66 7.34 11.29
C TYR A 208 5.84 5.98 10.63
N LEU A 209 6.17 5.94 9.33
CA LEU A 209 6.38 4.70 8.59
C LEU A 209 7.57 3.90 9.13
N GLU A 210 8.67 4.57 9.49
CA GLU A 210 9.87 3.91 10.03
C GLU A 210 9.69 3.43 11.48
N ARG A 211 8.90 4.14 12.30
CA ARG A 211 8.80 3.90 13.76
C ARG A 211 7.47 3.33 14.23
N PHE A 212 6.48 3.15 13.36
CA PHE A 212 5.20 2.54 13.72
C PHE A 212 5.41 1.29 14.59
N PRO A 213 4.65 1.09 15.68
CA PRO A 213 3.55 1.92 16.20
C PRO A 213 4.00 3.10 17.10
N PHE A 214 5.31 3.29 17.28
CA PHE A 214 5.88 4.25 18.21
C PHE A 214 5.98 5.65 17.59
N GLY A 215 4.88 6.40 17.73
CA GLY A 215 4.76 7.77 17.27
C GLY A 215 3.46 7.93 16.48
N ARG A 216 2.72 8.99 16.75
CA ARG A 216 1.56 9.38 15.96
C ARG A 216 1.88 10.69 15.25
N THR A 217 1.47 10.77 14.00
CA THR A 217 1.45 12.02 13.25
C THR A 217 0.05 12.61 13.39
N GLU A 218 -0.04 13.89 13.73
CA GLU A 218 -1.33 14.58 13.86
C GLU A 218 -2.10 14.52 12.53
N GLY A 219 -3.39 14.20 12.60
CA GLY A 219 -4.23 14.04 11.41
C GLY A 219 -3.94 12.79 10.56
N ALA A 220 -3.00 11.94 10.95
CA ALA A 220 -2.74 10.68 10.25
C ALA A 220 -3.76 9.61 10.67
N GLU A 221 -4.29 8.91 9.67
CA GLU A 221 -5.17 7.76 9.82
C GLU A 221 -4.44 6.51 9.33
N SER A 222 -4.60 5.40 10.04
CA SER A 222 -3.97 4.12 9.71
C SER A 222 -4.94 3.00 10.00
N PHE A 223 -5.06 2.07 9.06
CA PHE A 223 -5.94 0.91 9.14
C PHE A 223 -5.20 -0.31 8.61
N LEU A 224 -5.56 -1.49 9.12
CA LEU A 224 -5.05 -2.77 8.64
C LEU A 224 -6.10 -3.41 7.74
N LEU A 225 -5.67 -3.86 6.57
CA LEU A 225 -6.47 -4.52 5.52
C LEU A 225 -5.95 -5.94 5.22
#